data_AF-A0A2D4IZB1-F1
#
_entry.id   AF-A0A2D4IZB1-F1
#
_cell.length_a   1.000
_cell.length_b   1.000
_cell.length_c   1.000
_cell.angle_alpha   90.00
_cell.angle_beta   90.00
_cell.angle_gamma   90.00
#
_symmetry.space_group_name_H-M   'P 1'
#
loop_
_entity.id
_entity.type
_entity.pdbx_description
1 polymer ?
#
loop_
_entity_poly.entity_id
_entity_poly.type
_entity_poly.pdbx_seq_one_letter_code
_entity_poly.pdbx_strand_id
1 'polypeptide(L)'
;PPGLPAIQNQLYRALYTINFLNLTGNPPASAAQRQFCQNNEMLLHPPVYYRELPDMTWKGPAKLVTWGRGYAAIQLEDRVLWVPARHVRPYLPRHVPSSPITGDQLQTLLHLDDFASGGSPHV
;
A
#
# COMPACT_ATOMS: atom_id res chain seq x y z
N PRO A 1 32.46 -28.03 -5.81
CA PRO A 1 33.28 -29.01 -5.05
C PRO A 1 32.50 -30.30 -4.76
N PRO A 2 33.06 -31.49 -5.03
CA PRO A 2 32.43 -32.77 -4.73
C PRO A 2 32.51 -33.04 -3.22
N GLY A 3 31.37 -33.16 -2.53
CA GLY A 3 31.34 -33.65 -1.14
C GLY A 3 30.60 -32.81 -0.08
N LEU A 4 29.78 -31.82 -0.44
CA LEU A 4 28.89 -31.20 0.56
C LEU A 4 27.91 -32.30 1.08
N PRO A 5 27.87 -32.61 2.39
CA PRO A 5 26.96 -33.62 2.95
C PRO A 5 25.54 -33.38 2.44
N ALA A 6 24.79 -34.46 2.14
CA ALA A 6 23.53 -34.40 1.39
C ALA A 6 22.56 -33.29 1.83
N ILE A 7 22.53 -32.98 3.14
CA ILE A 7 21.73 -31.91 3.73
C ILE A 7 22.16 -30.50 3.29
N GLN A 8 23.45 -30.23 3.11
CA GLN A 8 23.97 -28.96 2.62
C GLN A 8 23.63 -28.76 1.14
N ASN A 9 23.68 -29.83 0.34
CA ASN A 9 23.21 -29.79 -1.05
C ASN A 9 21.69 -29.54 -1.14
N GLN A 10 20.91 -30.17 -0.26
CA GLN A 10 19.47 -29.92 -0.17
C GLN A 10 19.16 -28.47 0.23
N LEU A 11 19.85 -27.95 1.25
CA LEU A 11 19.71 -26.57 1.68
C LEU A 11 20.11 -25.59 0.58
N TYR A 12 21.24 -25.84 -0.10
CA TYR A 12 21.70 -25.02 -1.22
C TYR A 12 20.65 -24.93 -2.33
N ARG A 13 20.07 -26.08 -2.73
CA ARG A 13 19.01 -26.12 -3.73
C ARG A 13 17.75 -25.38 -3.26
N ALA A 14 17.34 -25.57 -2.01
CA ALA A 14 16.18 -24.89 -1.44
C ALA A 14 16.37 -23.37 -1.41
N LEU A 15 17.51 -22.88 -0.92
CA LEU A 15 17.84 -21.46 -0.91
C LEU A 15 17.96 -20.90 -2.32
N TYR A 16 18.55 -21.65 -3.25
CA TYR A 16 18.64 -21.22 -4.64
C TYR A 16 17.25 -21.04 -5.26
N THR A 17 16.37 -22.03 -5.10
CA THR A 17 14.99 -21.94 -5.60
C THR A 17 14.22 -20.80 -4.95
N ILE A 18 14.29 -20.65 -3.62
CA ILE A 18 13.55 -19.60 -2.89
C ILE A 18 14.05 -18.20 -3.26
N ASN A 19 15.35 -18.00 -3.42
CA ASN A 19 15.90 -16.66 -3.63
C ASN A 19 15.93 -16.24 -5.10
N PHE A 20 16.17 -17.16 -6.04
CA PHE A 20 16.41 -16.84 -7.45
C PHE A 20 15.31 -17.31 -8.41
N LEU A 21 14.63 -18.43 -8.11
CA LEU A 21 13.63 -19.00 -9.01
C LEU A 21 12.19 -18.65 -8.64
N ASN A 22 11.91 -18.35 -7.37
CA ASN A 22 10.59 -17.93 -6.92
C ASN A 22 10.32 -16.47 -7.29
N LEU A 23 9.56 -16.26 -8.37
CA LEU A 23 9.08 -14.96 -8.78
C LEU A 23 7.76 -14.63 -8.07
N THR A 24 7.72 -13.49 -7.39
CA THR A 24 6.52 -13.05 -6.65
C THR A 24 6.25 -11.56 -6.92
N GLY A 25 5.13 -11.03 -6.41
CA GLY A 25 4.82 -9.58 -6.53
C GLY A 25 4.36 -9.16 -7.92
N ASN A 26 4.16 -7.85 -8.10
CA ASN A 26 3.81 -7.25 -9.39
C ASN A 26 4.61 -5.94 -9.58
N PRO A 27 5.52 -5.86 -10.57
CA PRO A 27 5.88 -6.93 -11.52
C PRO A 27 6.56 -8.13 -10.83
N PRO A 28 6.51 -9.33 -11.43
CA PRO A 28 7.11 -10.53 -10.86
C PRO A 28 8.63 -10.38 -10.78
N ALA A 29 9.18 -10.49 -9.57
CA ALA A 29 10.61 -10.41 -9.31
C ALA A 29 11.05 -11.46 -8.28
N SER A 30 12.26 -11.99 -8.44
CA SER A 30 12.89 -12.88 -7.45
C SER A 30 13.32 -12.11 -6.20
N ALA A 31 13.54 -12.81 -5.08
CA ALA A 31 14.01 -12.17 -3.85
C ALA A 31 15.39 -11.53 -4.03
N ALA A 32 16.29 -12.22 -4.76
CA ALA A 32 17.62 -11.69 -5.07
C ALA A 32 17.54 -10.39 -5.90
N GLN A 33 16.66 -10.36 -6.91
CA GLN A 33 16.45 -9.14 -7.69
C GLN A 33 15.94 -7.99 -6.82
N ARG A 34 14.95 -8.20 -5.94
CA ARG A 34 14.46 -7.12 -5.07
C ARG A 34 15.51 -6.60 -4.09
N GLN A 35 16.40 -7.48 -3.64
CA GLN A 35 17.42 -7.12 -2.67
C GLN A 35 18.58 -6.33 -3.29
N PHE A 36 19.02 -6.74 -4.48
CA PHE A 36 20.24 -6.22 -5.10
C PHE A 36 19.97 -5.27 -6.26
N CYS A 37 18.85 -5.44 -6.97
CA CYS A 37 18.38 -4.50 -7.97
C CYS A 37 17.39 -3.57 -7.28
N GLN A 38 17.90 -2.47 -6.71
CA GLN A 38 17.04 -1.39 -6.26
C GLN A 38 16.28 -0.84 -7.46
N ASN A 39 14.98 -1.13 -7.55
CA ASN A 39 14.08 -0.31 -8.34
C ASN A 39 14.03 1.05 -7.63
N ASN A 40 14.95 1.93 -8.00
CA ASN A 40 15.07 3.29 -7.49
C ASN A 40 13.97 4.22 -8.01
N GLU A 41 12.91 3.64 -8.56
CA GLU A 41 11.60 4.25 -8.71
C GLU A 41 11.17 4.60 -7.29
N MET A 42 11.58 5.77 -6.81
CA MET A 42 11.07 6.41 -5.61
C MET A 42 9.59 6.62 -5.87
N LEU A 43 8.80 5.56 -5.68
CA LEU A 43 7.37 5.54 -5.96
C LEU A 43 6.80 6.69 -5.14
N LEU A 44 6.45 7.77 -5.83
CA LEU A 44 5.84 8.94 -5.24
C LEU A 44 4.44 8.52 -4.83
N HIS A 45 4.36 7.87 -3.67
CA HIS A 45 3.10 7.48 -3.12
C HIS A 45 2.35 8.75 -2.70
N PRO A 46 1.04 8.85 -3.03
CA PRO A 46 0.25 9.98 -2.60
C PRO A 46 0.27 10.07 -1.07
N PRO A 47 0.18 11.30 -0.51
CA PRO A 47 0.07 11.45 0.92
C PRO A 47 -1.18 10.74 1.45
N VAL A 48 -1.11 10.32 2.71
CA VAL A 48 -2.19 9.56 3.35
C VAL A 48 -2.56 10.15 4.71
N TYR A 49 -3.83 10.03 5.06
CA TYR A 49 -4.28 10.13 6.44
C TYR A 49 -4.09 8.79 7.14
N TYR A 50 -3.78 8.83 8.43
CA TYR A 50 -3.55 7.63 9.23
C TYR A 50 -4.11 7.75 10.65
N ARG A 51 -4.33 6.59 11.29
CA ARG A 51 -4.66 6.49 12.72
C ARG A 51 -3.63 5.62 13.43
N GLU A 52 -3.28 6.03 14.63
CA GLU A 52 -2.27 5.36 15.45
C GLU A 52 -2.89 5.02 16.81
N LEU A 53 -2.67 3.81 17.33
CA LEU A 53 -3.16 3.50 18.68
C LEU A 53 -2.29 4.20 19.74
N PRO A 54 -2.86 4.62 20.89
CA PRO A 54 -4.26 4.46 21.29
C PRO A 54 -5.21 5.51 20.68
N ASP A 55 -4.66 6.62 20.19
CA ASP A 55 -5.42 7.77 19.69
C ASP A 55 -5.93 7.54 18.28
N MET A 56 -7.10 6.92 18.17
CA MET A 56 -7.75 6.52 16.92
C MET A 56 -8.28 7.69 16.05
N THR A 57 -7.69 8.87 16.21
CA THR A 57 -7.98 10.09 15.46
C THR A 57 -7.23 10.09 14.13
N TRP A 58 -7.85 10.63 13.09
CA TRP A 58 -7.19 10.77 11.78
C TRP A 58 -6.15 11.89 11.85
N LYS A 59 -4.87 11.55 11.64
CA LYS A 59 -3.74 12.45 11.53
C LYS A 59 -3.29 12.52 10.06
N GLY A 60 -2.59 13.57 9.66
CA GLY A 60 -2.03 13.73 8.31
C GLY A 60 -2.50 15.00 7.59
N PRO A 61 -2.12 15.19 6.32
CA PRO A 61 -1.48 14.22 5.40
C PRO A 61 0.00 13.91 5.71
N ALA A 62 0.39 12.63 5.63
CA ALA A 62 1.77 12.17 5.82
C ALA A 62 2.27 11.36 4.60
N LYS A 63 3.59 11.28 4.42
CA LYS A 63 4.20 10.58 3.29
C LYS A 63 4.12 9.07 3.46
N LEU A 64 3.52 8.38 2.50
CA LEU A 64 3.50 6.92 2.46
C LEU A 64 4.84 6.38 1.91
N VAL A 65 5.45 5.43 2.62
CA VAL A 65 6.69 4.75 2.18
C VAL A 65 6.35 3.49 1.41
N THR A 66 5.45 2.66 1.94
CA THR A 66 4.98 1.45 1.27
C THR A 66 3.63 1.00 1.82
N TRP A 67 2.87 0.26 1.03
CA TRP A 67 1.60 -0.35 1.41
C TRP A 67 1.53 -1.75 0.83
N GLY A 68 1.37 -2.76 1.69
CA GLY A 68 1.19 -4.14 1.24
C GLY A 68 0.79 -5.07 2.37
N ARG A 69 0.14 -6.19 2.00
CA ARG A 69 -0.14 -7.32 2.91
C ARG A 69 -0.84 -6.93 4.22
N GLY A 70 -1.74 -5.94 4.15
CA GLY A 70 -2.54 -5.50 5.29
C GLY A 70 -1.88 -4.45 6.19
N TYR A 71 -0.69 -3.95 5.84
CA TYR A 71 0.00 -2.89 6.57
C TYR A 71 0.50 -1.80 5.63
N ALA A 72 0.76 -0.64 6.21
CA ALA A 72 1.36 0.50 5.55
C ALA A 72 2.44 1.10 6.45
N ALA A 73 3.55 1.51 5.83
CA ALA A 73 4.64 2.23 6.47
C ALA A 73 4.56 3.70 6.07
N ILE A 74 4.51 4.57 7.06
CA ILE A 74 4.31 6.02 6.89
C ILE A 74 5.56 6.72 7.42
N GLN A 75 6.15 7.58 6.61
CA GLN A 75 7.27 8.41 7.02
C GLN A 75 6.74 9.63 7.77
N LEU A 76 7.06 9.70 9.06
CA LEU A 76 6.94 10.89 9.90
C LEU A 76 8.31 11.58 9.97
N GLU A 77 8.36 12.74 10.61
CA GLU A 77 9.60 13.53 10.74
C GLU A 77 10.67 12.80 11.55
N ASP A 78 10.25 12.10 12.60
CA ASP A 78 11.12 11.42 13.56
C ASP A 78 11.28 9.91 13.28
N ARG A 79 10.27 9.27 12.67
CA ARG A 79 10.23 7.81 12.52
C ARG A 79 9.42 7.31 11.33
N VAL A 80 9.57 6.02 11.03
CA VAL A 80 8.65 5.27 10.16
C VAL A 80 7.64 4.55 11.02
N LEU A 81 6.36 4.91 10.86
CA LEU A 81 5.26 4.30 11.58
C LEU A 81 4.62 3.18 10.75
N TRP A 82 4.49 1.99 11.32
CA TRP A 82 3.74 0.88 10.74
C TRP A 82 2.32 0.85 11.31
N VAL A 83 1.33 0.97 10.44
CA VAL A 83 -0.09 0.91 10.81
C VAL A 83 -0.83 -0.15 9.97
N PRO A 84 -1.88 -0.79 10.53
CA PRO A 84 -2.78 -1.61 9.73
C PRO A 84 -3.36 -0.81 8.57
N ALA A 85 -3.46 -1.42 7.39
CA ALA A 85 -3.96 -0.77 6.17
C ALA A 85 -5.36 -0.17 6.33
N ARG A 86 -6.22 -0.78 7.16
CA ARG A 86 -7.56 -0.26 7.50
C ARG A 86 -7.54 1.09 8.24
N HIS A 87 -6.40 1.45 8.81
CA HIS A 87 -6.18 2.72 9.52
C HIS A 87 -5.50 3.76 8.63
N VAL A 88 -5.44 3.54 7.31
CA VAL A 88 -4.85 4.44 6.33
C VAL A 88 -5.89 4.80 5.28
N ARG A 89 -5.94 6.07 4.90
CA ARG A 89 -6.81 6.59 3.83
C ARG A 89 -6.00 7.49 2.89
N PRO A 90 -6.11 7.34 1.56
CA PRO A 90 -5.51 8.26 0.61
C PRO A 90 -5.98 9.71 0.86
N TYR A 91 -5.06 10.67 0.77
CA TYR A 91 -5.43 12.08 0.73
C TYR A 91 -6.02 12.41 -0.65
N LEU A 92 -7.30 12.77 -0.68
CA LEU A 92 -7.95 13.31 -1.87
C LEU A 92 -7.99 14.83 -1.74
N PRO A 93 -7.36 15.59 -2.66
CA PRO A 93 -7.54 17.03 -2.70
C PRO A 93 -9.03 17.33 -2.88
N ARG A 94 -9.62 18.12 -1.97
CA ARG A 94 -10.98 18.64 -2.21
C ARG A 94 -10.91 19.52 -3.45
N HIS A 95 -11.65 19.14 -4.49
CA HIS A 95 -11.89 20.01 -5.62
C HIS A 95 -12.70 21.20 -5.10
N VAL A 96 -12.06 22.37 -4.99
CA VAL A 96 -12.79 23.62 -4.77
C VAL A 96 -13.36 23.99 -6.14
N PRO A 97 -14.69 23.91 -6.38
CA PRO A 97 -15.22 24.39 -7.63
C PRO A 97 -14.94 25.89 -7.70
N SER A 98 -14.07 26.29 -8.62
CA SER A 98 -13.65 27.67 -8.86
C SER A 98 -14.73 28.53 -9.53
N SER A 99 -15.99 28.14 -9.41
CA SER A 99 -17.13 28.81 -10.05
C SER A 99 -18.37 28.62 -9.18
N PRO A 100 -19.24 29.65 -9.03
CA PRO A 100 -20.52 29.47 -8.35
C PRO A 100 -21.32 28.39 -9.08
N ILE A 101 -21.74 27.38 -8.33
CA ILE A 101 -22.47 26.22 -8.81
C ILE A 101 -23.84 26.70 -9.32
N THR A 102 -24.04 26.71 -10.64
CA THR A 102 -25.37 26.87 -11.24
C THR A 102 -26.21 25.64 -10.92
N GLY A 103 -27.50 25.83 -10.62
CA GLY A 103 -28.41 24.85 -10.00
C GLY A 103 -28.50 23.45 -10.63
N ASP A 104 -28.05 23.26 -11.87
CA ASP A 104 -28.01 21.96 -12.54
C ASP A 104 -26.91 21.01 -12.00
N GLN A 105 -25.84 21.54 -11.40
CA GLN A 105 -24.73 20.72 -10.87
C GLN A 105 -25.02 20.11 -9.48
N LEU A 106 -26.03 20.62 -8.76
CA LEU A 106 -26.44 20.06 -7.46
C LEU A 106 -27.23 18.75 -7.60
N GLN A 107 -27.89 18.51 -8.74
CA GLN A 107 -28.58 17.25 -8.98
C GLN A 107 -27.62 16.08 -9.18
N THR A 108 -26.47 16.32 -9.82
CA THR A 108 -25.45 15.28 -10.05
C THR A 108 -24.70 14.91 -8.77
N LEU A 109 -24.44 15.88 -7.88
CA LEU A 109 -23.78 15.62 -6.59
C LEU A 109 -24.68 14.85 -5.63
N LEU A 110 -25.99 15.14 -5.60
CA LEU A 110 -26.94 14.39 -4.78
C LEU A 110 -27.15 12.93 -5.26
N HIS A 111 -27.02 12.66 -6.57
CA HIS A 111 -27.11 11.29 -7.11
C HIS A 111 -25.90 10.40 -6.80
N LEU A 112 -24.74 11.00 -6.48
CA LEU A 112 -23.53 10.25 -6.12
C LEU A 112 -23.52 9.81 -4.65
N ASP A 113 -24.18 10.56 -3.76
CA ASP A 113 -24.27 10.23 -2.34
C ASP A 113 -25.26 9.08 -2.04
N ASP A 114 -26.27 8.86 -2.90
CA ASP A 114 -27.24 7.76 -2.74
C ASP A 114 -26.65 6.36 -3.03
N PHE A 115 -25.59 6.27 -3.86
CA PHE A 115 -24.96 4.98 -4.17
C PHE A 115 -24.06 4.45 -3.03
N ALA A 116 -23.67 5.31 -2.09
CA ALA A 116 -22.78 4.95 -0.98
C ALA A 116 -23.50 4.40 0.25
N SER A 117 -24.84 4.40 0.29
CA SER A 117 -25.63 3.99 1.47
C SER A 117 -26.55 2.77 1.24
N GLY A 118 -26.43 2.07 0.11
CA GLY A 118 -27.21 0.87 -0.20
C GLY A 118 -26.61 -0.40 0.42
N GLY A 119 -27.22 -0.88 1.50
CA GLY A 119 -26.84 -2.11 2.19
C GLY A 119 -26.89 -3.38 1.33
N SER A 120 -26.11 -4.35 1.79
CA SER A 120 -26.09 -5.75 1.35
C SER A 120 -27.51 -6.33 1.16
N PRO A 121 -27.83 -6.95 0.01
CA PRO A 121 -28.81 -8.01 -0.02
C PRO A 121 -28.10 -9.36 0.13
N HIS A 122 -28.66 -10.17 1.04
CA HIS A 122 -28.52 -11.61 1.07
C HIS A 122 -28.72 -12.22 -0.33
N VAL A 123 -27.86 -13.19 -0.69
CA VAL A 123 -28.16 -14.59 -1.06
C VAL A 123 -26.82 -15.27 -1.38
#